data_AF-A0A844F9E7-F1
#
_entry.id   AF-A0A844F9E7-F1
#
_cell.length_a   1.000
_cell.length_b   1.000
_cell.length_c   1.000
_cell.angle_alpha   90.00
_cell.angle_beta   90.00
_cell.angle_gamma   90.00
#
_symmetry.space_group_name_H-M   'P 1'
#
loop_
_entity.id
_entity.type
_entity.pdbx_description
1 polymer ?
#
loop_
_entity_poly.entity_id
_entity_poly.type
_entity_poly.pdbx_seq_one_letter_code
_entity_poly.pdbx_strand_id
1 'polypeptide(L)'
;MVRKIIRYFHITSKYKGYPLIIDAINIYIDKYGECIKITKDIYPILSKKYNMPISLIERDIRTVVETCWNNDKQAVEAILGYKTAKRPSNSEFIDAIAYRIAKDCNISLLSLGTETDKQIEDCES
;
A
#
# COMPACT_ATOMS: atom_id res chain seq x y z
N MET A 1 -11.00 5.25 4.39
CA MET A 1 -11.06 3.89 3.80
C MET A 1 -9.90 3.01 4.26
N VAL A 2 -8.64 3.48 4.12
CA VAL A 2 -7.39 2.79 4.51
C VAL A 2 -7.45 2.09 5.89
N ARG A 3 -7.92 2.79 6.93
CA ARG A 3 -8.02 2.24 8.30
C ARG A 3 -8.84 0.95 8.38
N LYS A 4 -9.89 0.81 7.57
CA LYS A 4 -10.74 -0.40 7.59
C LYS A 4 -9.98 -1.61 7.04
N ILE A 5 -9.22 -1.42 5.95
CA ILE A 5 -8.38 -2.46 5.34
C ILE A 5 -7.27 -2.88 6.30
N ILE A 6 -6.55 -1.92 6.89
CA ILE A 6 -5.46 -2.27 7.83
C ILE A 6 -5.98 -2.99 9.08
N ARG A 7 -7.17 -2.60 9.57
CA ARG A 7 -7.82 -3.28 10.71
C ARG A 7 -8.36 -4.67 10.38
N TYR A 8 -8.70 -4.95 9.12
CA TYR A 8 -9.08 -6.29 8.68
C TYR A 8 -7.94 -7.30 8.93
N PHE A 9 -6.68 -6.87 8.77
CA PHE A 9 -5.50 -7.67 9.09
C PHE A 9 -5.15 -7.70 10.59
N HIS A 10 -6.08 -7.34 11.49
CA HIS A 10 -5.87 -7.22 12.93
C HIS A 10 -4.78 -6.23 13.37
N ILE A 11 -4.34 -5.34 12.48
CA ILE A 11 -3.40 -4.27 12.83
C ILE A 11 -4.18 -3.11 13.44
N THR A 12 -3.80 -2.74 14.66
CA THR A 12 -4.43 -1.67 15.44
C THR A 12 -3.41 -0.62 15.86
N SER A 13 -3.85 0.44 16.56
CA SER A 13 -2.98 1.48 17.10
C SER A 13 -1.90 0.99 18.08
N LYS A 14 -1.95 -0.27 18.52
CA LYS A 14 -0.89 -0.91 19.31
C LYS A 14 0.41 -1.09 18.51
N TYR A 15 0.32 -1.18 17.18
CA TYR A 15 1.49 -1.30 16.31
C TYR A 15 2.06 0.09 15.99
N LYS A 16 3.36 0.28 16.19
CA LYS A 16 4.05 1.55 15.86
C LYS A 16 3.92 1.91 14.37
N GLY A 17 3.89 0.90 13.50
CA GLY A 17 3.71 1.09 12.05
C GLY A 17 2.28 1.40 11.61
N TYR A 18 1.27 1.25 12.48
CA TYR A 18 -0.14 1.49 12.13
C TYR A 18 -0.41 2.92 11.62
N PRO A 19 -0.06 3.99 12.35
CA PRO A 19 -0.24 5.35 11.83
C PRO A 19 0.65 5.62 10.60
N LEU A 20 1.84 5.03 10.54
CA LEU A 20 2.79 5.21 9.44
C LEU A 20 2.27 4.64 8.12
N ILE A 21 1.76 3.41 8.11
CA ILE A 21 1.27 2.78 6.89
C ILE A 21 0.04 3.50 6.35
N ILE A 22 -0.84 3.97 7.25
CA ILE A 22 -2.04 4.71 6.87
C ILE A 22 -1.66 6.01 6.16
N ASP A 23 -0.75 6.78 6.76
CA ASP A 23 -0.29 8.02 6.17
C ASP A 23 0.52 7.77 4.89
N ALA A 24 1.34 6.72 4.84
CA ALA A 24 2.07 6.35 3.62
C ALA A 24 1.12 6.11 2.45
N ILE A 25 0.05 5.34 2.67
CA ILE A 25 -0.97 5.05 1.65
C ILE A 25 -1.73 6.32 1.27
N ASN A 26 -2.15 7.15 2.23
CA ASN A 26 -2.84 8.39 1.93
C ASN A 26 -1.98 9.34 1.09
N ILE A 27 -0.71 9.54 1.47
CA ILE A 27 0.24 10.37 0.71
C ILE A 27 0.44 9.82 -0.71
N TYR A 28 0.49 8.49 -0.86
CA TYR A 28 0.60 7.85 -2.17
C TYR A 28 -0.65 8.13 -3.03
N ILE A 29 -1.84 8.01 -2.45
CA ILE A 29 -3.12 8.29 -3.13
C ILE A 29 -3.22 9.78 -3.52
N ASP A 30 -2.81 10.69 -2.65
CA ASP A 30 -2.89 12.14 -2.91
C ASP A 30 -2.01 12.57 -4.10
N LYS A 31 -0.96 11.81 -4.38
CA LYS A 31 -0.01 12.05 -5.48
C LYS A 31 -0.19 11.07 -6.65
N TYR A 32 -1.29 10.32 -6.65
CA TYR A 32 -1.53 9.25 -7.61
C TYR A 32 -1.51 9.79 -9.04
N GLY A 33 -0.69 9.17 -9.91
CA GLY A 33 -0.44 9.64 -11.29
C GLY A 33 0.94 10.26 -11.49
N GLU A 34 1.69 10.53 -10.43
CA GLU A 34 3.11 10.88 -10.49
C GLU A 34 4.00 9.63 -10.39
N CYS A 35 5.23 9.69 -10.93
CA CYS A 35 6.26 8.67 -10.73
C CYS A 35 6.83 8.74 -9.30
N ILE A 36 6.06 8.29 -8.30
CA ILE A 36 6.44 8.32 -6.89
C ILE A 36 7.33 7.13 -6.53
N LYS A 37 8.38 7.37 -5.75
CA LYS A 37 9.17 6.34 -5.09
C LYS A 37 8.99 6.44 -3.59
N ILE A 38 8.43 5.40 -2.96
CA ILE A 38 8.12 5.38 -1.52
C ILE A 38 9.33 5.82 -0.66
N THR A 39 10.52 5.29 -0.96
CA THR A 39 11.74 5.57 -0.20
C THR A 39 12.25 7.01 -0.35
N LYS A 40 11.99 7.65 -1.49
CA LYS A 40 12.52 9.00 -1.81
C LYS A 40 11.51 10.11 -1.59
N ASP A 41 10.22 9.81 -1.72
CA ASP A 41 9.16 10.81 -1.70
C ASP A 41 8.28 10.70 -0.46
N ILE A 42 7.95 9.48 -0.01
CA ILE A 42 6.99 9.27 1.09
C ILE A 42 7.71 9.17 2.44
N TYR A 43 8.78 8.38 2.53
CA TYR A 43 9.50 8.20 3.78
C TYR A 43 10.09 9.51 4.34
N PRO A 44 10.64 10.44 3.53
CA PRO A 44 11.07 11.74 4.06
C PRO A 44 9.92 12.59 4.60
N ILE A 45 8.72 12.50 4.02
CA ILE A 45 7.53 13.21 4.52
C ILE A 45 7.12 12.62 5.88
N LEU A 46 7.08 11.29 6.00
CA LEU A 46 6.79 10.61 7.26
C LEU A 46 7.86 10.91 8.32
N SER A 47 9.13 10.94 7.92
CA SER A 47 10.27 11.26 8.79
C SER A 47 10.12 12.63 9.43
N LYS A 48 9.76 13.65 8.64
CA LYS A 48 9.45 14.99 9.14
C LYS A 48 8.18 15.01 10.00
N LYS A 49 7.11 14.34 9.57
CA LYS A 49 5.81 14.34 10.27
C LYS A 49 5.88 13.70 11.65
N TYR A 50 6.61 12.59 11.78
CA TYR A 50 6.71 11.81 13.02
C TYR A 50 7.98 12.10 13.81
N ASN A 51 8.87 12.96 13.29
CA ASN A 51 10.20 13.21 13.84
C ASN A 51 10.98 11.91 14.10
N MET A 52 11.00 11.02 13.11
CA MET A 52 11.64 9.70 13.19
C MET A 52 12.64 9.49 12.06
N PRO A 53 13.71 8.72 12.28
CA PRO A 53 14.62 8.34 11.20
C PRO A 53 13.91 7.45 10.17
N ILE A 54 14.27 7.60 8.89
CA ILE A 54 13.68 6.85 7.77
C ILE A 54 13.81 5.33 7.97
N SER A 55 14.94 4.86 8.51
CA SER A 55 15.18 3.45 8.80
C SER A 55 14.17 2.87 9.80
N LEU A 56 13.76 3.66 10.79
CA LEU A 56 12.74 3.27 11.77
C LEU A 56 11.36 3.18 11.12
N ILE A 57 11.04 4.13 10.24
CA ILE A 57 9.78 4.14 9.48
C ILE A 57 9.68 2.92 8.58
N GLU A 58 10.73 2.64 7.80
CA GLU A 58 10.78 1.48 6.91
C GLU A 58 10.62 0.18 7.69
N ARG A 59 11.32 0.04 8.83
CA ARG A 59 11.24 -1.13 9.69
C ARG A 59 9.82 -1.32 10.26
N ASP A 60 9.24 -0.27 10.83
CA ASP A 60 7.94 -0.36 11.48
C ASP A 60 6.82 -0.61 10.46
N ILE A 61 6.93 -0.06 9.24
CA ILE A 61 6.07 -0.43 8.10
C ILE A 61 6.28 -1.89 7.69
N ARG A 62 7.54 -2.34 7.60
CA ARG A 62 7.86 -3.72 7.23
C ARG A 62 7.23 -4.73 8.20
N THR A 63 7.27 -4.44 9.50
CA THR A 63 6.59 -5.25 10.51
C THR A 63 5.08 -5.33 10.27
N VAL A 64 4.43 -4.23 9.87
CA VAL A 64 3.01 -4.23 9.52
C VAL A 64 2.74 -5.13 8.31
N VAL A 65 3.50 -4.97 7.23
CA VAL A 65 3.36 -5.78 6.01
C VAL A 65 3.55 -7.27 6.30
N GLU A 66 4.57 -7.60 7.09
CA GLU A 66 4.83 -8.97 7.54
C GLU A 66 3.70 -9.54 8.38
N THR A 67 3.15 -8.75 9.30
CA THR A 67 2.01 -9.18 10.12
C THR A 67 0.76 -9.41 9.26
N CYS A 68 0.48 -8.53 8.28
CA CYS A 68 -0.63 -8.72 7.34
C CYS A 68 -0.47 -10.02 6.53
N TRP A 69 0.73 -10.27 6.02
CA TRP A 69 1.07 -11.48 5.26
C TRP A 69 0.91 -12.76 6.08
N ASN A 70 1.38 -12.76 7.33
CA ASN A 70 1.31 -13.92 8.20
C ASN A 70 -0.12 -14.19 8.70
N ASN A 71 -0.95 -13.15 8.84
CA ASN A 71 -2.32 -13.28 9.29
C ASN A 71 -3.24 -13.84 8.21
N ASP A 72 -3.18 -13.29 7.00
CA ASP A 72 -4.04 -13.72 5.89
C ASP A 72 -3.33 -13.49 4.55
N LYS A 73 -2.51 -14.48 4.17
CA LYS A 73 -1.82 -14.49 2.88
C LYS A 73 -2.79 -14.34 1.71
N GLN A 74 -3.93 -15.01 1.74
CA GLN A 74 -4.88 -15.01 0.63
C GLN A 74 -5.49 -13.63 0.43
N ALA A 75 -5.83 -12.92 1.51
CA ALA A 75 -6.29 -11.54 1.42
C ALA A 75 -5.20 -10.59 0.93
N VAL A 76 -3.93 -10.79 1.33
CA VAL A 76 -2.82 -9.98 0.78
C VAL A 76 -2.64 -10.24 -0.72
N GLU A 77 -2.66 -11.49 -1.17
CA GLU A 77 -2.61 -11.85 -2.60
C GLU A 77 -3.80 -11.27 -3.38
N ALA A 78 -5.01 -11.26 -2.79
CA ALA A 78 -6.19 -10.64 -3.38
C ALA A 78 -6.06 -9.12 -3.54
N ILE A 79 -5.38 -8.44 -2.61
CA ILE A 79 -5.07 -7.01 -2.72
C ILE A 79 -4.00 -6.77 -3.79
N LEU A 80 -2.95 -7.60 -3.83
CA LEU A 80 -1.88 -7.51 -4.83
C LEU A 80 -2.37 -7.80 -6.26
N GLY A 81 -3.42 -8.62 -6.40
CA GLY A 81 -3.97 -9.02 -7.71
C GLY A 81 -3.25 -10.21 -8.33
N TYR A 82 -2.29 -10.82 -7.64
CA TYR A 82 -1.56 -12.01 -8.08
C TYR A 82 -1.16 -12.89 -6.90
N LYS A 83 -0.96 -14.18 -7.18
CA LYS A 83 -0.44 -15.14 -6.20
C LYS A 83 1.07 -15.04 -6.12
N THR A 84 1.62 -15.08 -4.92
CA THR A 84 3.07 -15.04 -4.71
C THR A 84 3.49 -15.99 -3.60
N ALA A 85 4.64 -16.64 -3.78
CA ALA A 85 5.22 -17.46 -2.72
C ALA A 85 5.85 -16.58 -1.62
N LYS A 86 6.27 -15.36 -1.97
CA LYS A 86 7.05 -14.46 -1.12
C LYS A 86 6.20 -13.29 -0.65
N ARG A 87 6.49 -12.84 0.58
CA ARG A 87 5.95 -11.60 1.15
C ARG A 87 6.25 -10.42 0.23
N PRO A 88 5.28 -9.52 -0.04
CA PRO A 88 5.53 -8.32 -0.82
C PRO A 88 6.52 -7.39 -0.11
N SER A 89 7.21 -6.57 -0.91
CA SER A 89 7.97 -5.44 -0.39
C SER A 89 7.02 -4.38 0.20
N ASN A 90 7.59 -3.48 1.02
CA ASN A 90 6.82 -2.38 1.58
C ASN A 90 6.20 -1.51 0.47
N SER A 91 6.96 -1.30 -0.61
CA SER A 91 6.53 -0.50 -1.75
C SER A 91 5.36 -1.14 -2.49
N GLU A 92 5.49 -2.42 -2.86
CA GLU A 92 4.41 -3.17 -3.55
C GLU A 92 3.13 -3.21 -2.70
N PHE A 93 3.26 -3.42 -1.38
CA PHE A 93 2.10 -3.48 -0.51
C PHE A 93 1.35 -2.14 -0.41
N ILE A 94 2.09 -1.03 -0.28
CA ILE A 94 1.50 0.31 -0.24
C ILE A 94 0.85 0.65 -1.57
N ASP A 95 1.54 0.39 -2.68
CA ASP A 95 1.04 0.64 -4.04
C ASP A 95 -0.25 -0.14 -4.31
N ALA A 96 -0.28 -1.44 -4.01
CA ALA A 96 -1.45 -2.27 -4.24
C ALA A 96 -2.69 -1.83 -3.43
N ILE A 97 -2.50 -1.44 -2.16
CA ILE A 97 -3.61 -0.90 -1.36
C ILE A 97 -4.06 0.46 -1.91
N ALA A 98 -3.12 1.33 -2.28
CA ALA A 98 -3.43 2.64 -2.85
C ALA A 98 -4.21 2.49 -4.15
N TYR A 99 -3.75 1.63 -5.06
CA TYR A 99 -4.43 1.27 -6.30
C TYR A 99 -5.83 0.75 -6.04
N ARG A 100 -5.99 -0.19 -5.09
CA ARG A 100 -7.30 -0.77 -4.76
C ARG A 100 -8.29 0.30 -4.29
N ILE A 101 -7.85 1.19 -3.40
CA ILE A 101 -8.68 2.29 -2.88
C ILE A 101 -8.99 3.31 -3.97
N ALA A 102 -7.99 3.70 -4.77
CA ALA A 102 -8.16 4.64 -5.87
C ALA A 102 -9.14 4.08 -6.91
N LYS A 103 -9.06 2.78 -7.22
CA LYS A 103 -10.03 2.08 -8.06
C LYS A 103 -11.42 2.14 -7.44
N ASP A 104 -11.59 1.68 -6.20
CA ASP A 104 -12.89 1.68 -5.50
C ASP A 104 -13.50 3.11 -5.39
N CYS A 105 -12.66 4.15 -5.27
CA CYS A 105 -13.07 5.56 -5.31
C CYS A 105 -13.43 6.04 -6.72
N ASN A 106 -12.68 5.64 -7.76
CA ASN A 106 -13.00 5.94 -9.15
C ASN A 106 -14.22 5.15 -9.68
N ILE A 107 -14.57 4.02 -9.06
CA ILE A 107 -15.83 3.31 -9.36
C ILE A 107 -17.05 4.17 -9.01
N SER A 108 -16.92 5.20 -8.15
CA SER A 108 -17.98 6.21 -7.96
C SER A 108 -18.30 7.01 -9.23
N LEU A 109 -17.37 7.09 -10.19
CA LEU A 109 -17.54 7.78 -11.48
C LEU A 109 -17.67 6.82 -12.68
N LEU A 110 -17.29 5.55 -12.52
CA LEU A 110 -17.27 4.54 -13.59
C LEU A 110 -18.40 3.51 -13.53
N SER A 111 -19.49 3.77 -12.80
CA SER A 111 -20.72 2.96 -12.91
C SER A 111 -21.40 3.02 -14.30
N LEU A 112 -20.74 3.58 -15.32
CA LEU A 112 -21.16 3.60 -16.72
C LEU A 112 -20.04 3.26 -17.73
N GLY A 113 -19.03 2.43 -17.41
CA GLY A 113 -18.03 2.10 -18.44
C GLY A 113 -17.08 0.94 -18.16
N THR A 114 -17.50 -0.25 -18.59
CA THR A 114 -16.75 -1.35 -19.24
C THR A 114 -15.32 -1.71 -18.80
N GLU A 115 -15.18 -3.00 -18.47
CA GLU A 115 -14.11 -3.94 -18.86
C GLU A 115 -12.86 -3.35 -19.56
N THR A 116 -11.70 -3.64 -18.98
CA THR A 116 -10.56 -4.16 -19.76
C THR A 116 -9.54 -4.81 -18.83
N ASP A 117 -9.53 -6.14 -18.91
CA ASP A 117 -8.41 -6.99 -18.58
C ASP A 117 -7.42 -6.97 -19.78
N LYS A 118 -6.14 -7.25 -19.51
CA LYS A 118 -4.96 -7.29 -20.42
C LYS A 118 -4.33 -5.95 -20.82
N GLN A 119 -3.11 -5.70 -20.34
CA GLN A 119 -1.87 -5.99 -21.09
C GLN A 119 -0.65 -5.72 -20.19
N ILE A 120 0.10 -6.79 -19.92
CA ILE A 120 1.52 -6.74 -19.57
C ILE A 120 2.22 -6.79 -20.93
N GLU A 121 2.95 -5.72 -21.28
CA GLU A 121 3.89 -5.73 -22.41
C GLU A 121 5.15 -4.96 -21.99
N ASP A 122 6.22 -5.74 -21.85
CA ASP A 122 7.63 -5.48 -22.15
C ASP A 122 8.28 -4.15 -21.71
N CYS A 123 9.20 -4.26 -20.74
CA CYS A 123 10.37 -3.38 -20.61
C CYS A 123 11.48 -4.07 -19.79
N GLU A 124 12.21 -5.02 -20.39
CA GLU A 124 13.63 -5.23 -20.05
C GLU A 124 14.43 -5.29 -21.36
N SER A 125 15.31 -4.29 -21.51
CA SER A 125 16.35 -4.20 -22.54
C SER A 125 17.56 -5.06 -22.20
#